data_AF-A0ABD2QA47-F1
#
_entry.id   AF-A0ABD2QA47-F1
#
_cell.length_a   1.000
_cell.length_b   1.000
_cell.length_c   1.000
_cell.angle_alpha   90.00
_cell.angle_beta   90.00
_cell.angle_gamma   90.00
#
_symmetry.space_group_name_H-M   'P 1'
#
loop_
_entity.id
_entity.type
_entity.pdbx_description
1 polymer ?
#
loop_
_entity_poly.entity_id
_entity_poly.type
_entity_poly.pdbx_seq_one_letter_code
_entity_poly.pdbx_strand_id
1 'polypeptide(L)'
;MKQSKPMEVVNELQGMSICASSEVLDRDWQIEFINSQVMLRLDEESSGFVIVCAARARLNSLMHPPVWRESRLLAKQSLIGRLDCMRYFATMDSYKPDQGSQWLLVHTIASCESEAPVPTASSSVGSYDEEGNTGRIELQCMIPKCSCEVYYVSYEPADVANISHVPPLVSLS
;
A
#
# COMPACT_ATOMS: atom_id res chain seq x y z
N MET A 1 -21.61 -31.50 -7.51
CA MET A 1 -20.52 -30.50 -7.34
C MET A 1 -20.95 -29.22 -8.02
N LYS A 2 -21.25 -28.16 -7.25
CA LYS A 2 -21.45 -26.82 -7.82
C LYS A 2 -20.07 -26.26 -8.16
N GLN A 3 -19.79 -26.05 -9.44
CA GLN A 3 -18.64 -25.25 -9.84
C GLN A 3 -18.85 -23.82 -9.32
N SER A 4 -17.96 -23.37 -8.45
CA SER A 4 -17.88 -21.97 -8.05
C SER A 4 -17.48 -21.16 -9.29
N LYS A 5 -18.38 -20.27 -9.72
CA LYS A 5 -18.09 -19.25 -10.73
C LYS A 5 -16.83 -18.49 -10.29
N PRO A 6 -15.78 -18.32 -11.13
CA PRO A 6 -14.70 -17.40 -10.80
C PRO A 6 -15.35 -16.02 -10.57
N MET A 7 -15.11 -15.47 -9.38
CA MET A 7 -15.68 -14.20 -8.95
C MET A 7 -15.22 -13.13 -9.94
N GLU A 8 -16.16 -12.41 -10.56
CA GLU A 8 -15.91 -11.27 -11.48
C GLU A 8 -15.38 -10.03 -10.72
N VAL A 9 -14.42 -10.21 -9.81
CA VAL A 9 -13.87 -9.14 -8.93
C VAL A 9 -13.28 -8.00 -9.76
N VAL A 10 -12.76 -8.31 -10.94
CA VAL A 10 -12.11 -7.34 -11.82
C VAL A 10 -13.10 -6.25 -12.29
N ASN A 11 -14.39 -6.56 -12.38
CA ASN A 11 -15.42 -5.57 -12.74
C ASN A 11 -15.77 -4.62 -11.59
N GLU A 12 -15.41 -4.94 -10.34
CA GLU A 12 -15.63 -4.09 -9.16
C GLU A 12 -14.45 -3.14 -8.88
N LEU A 13 -13.26 -3.44 -9.41
CA LEU A 13 -12.04 -2.63 -9.22
C LEU A 13 -11.98 -1.46 -10.22
N GLN A 14 -12.92 -0.52 -10.06
CA GLN A 14 -13.09 0.62 -10.97
C GLN A 14 -11.80 1.43 -11.15
N GLY A 15 -11.03 1.66 -10.08
CA GLY A 15 -9.75 2.37 -10.16
C GLY A 15 -8.76 1.69 -11.12
N MET A 16 -8.61 0.37 -11.02
CA MET A 16 -7.76 -0.41 -11.91
C MET A 16 -8.23 -0.33 -13.37
N SER A 17 -9.53 -0.54 -13.60
CA SER A 17 -10.11 -0.50 -14.93
C SER A 17 -9.94 0.87 -15.60
N ILE A 18 -10.19 1.95 -14.86
CA ILE A 18 -10.05 3.32 -15.36
C ILE A 18 -8.59 3.67 -15.63
N CYS A 19 -7.65 3.23 -14.77
CA CYS A 19 -6.23 3.48 -15.00
C CYS A 19 -5.69 2.66 -16.19
N ALA A 20 -6.07 1.38 -16.31
CA ALA A 20 -5.62 0.50 -17.37
C ALA A 20 -6.12 0.89 -18.76
N SER A 21 -7.30 1.51 -18.84
CA SER A 21 -7.89 2.02 -20.08
C SER A 21 -7.51 3.46 -20.41
N SER A 22 -6.78 4.15 -19.53
CA SER A 22 -6.37 5.55 -19.74
C SER A 22 -5.00 5.63 -20.35
N GLU A 23 -4.86 6.45 -21.39
CA GLU A 23 -3.55 6.93 -21.80
C GLU A 23 -2.93 7.77 -20.67
N VAL A 24 -1.62 7.62 -20.46
CA VAL A 24 -0.81 8.40 -19.52
C VAL A 24 0.00 9.39 -20.34
N LEU A 25 -0.21 10.69 -20.12
CA LEU A 25 0.55 11.74 -20.79
C LEU A 25 1.94 11.90 -20.16
N ASP A 26 1.98 11.96 -18.84
CA ASP A 26 3.21 12.17 -18.10
C ASP A 26 3.11 11.63 -16.67
N ARG A 27 4.26 11.45 -16.03
CA ARG A 27 4.37 11.19 -14.61
C ARG A 27 4.78 12.47 -13.90
N ASP A 28 3.84 13.04 -13.17
CA ASP A 28 4.06 14.26 -12.38
C ASP A 28 5.16 14.05 -11.33
N TRP A 29 5.03 12.98 -10.53
CA TRP A 29 6.07 12.58 -9.58
C TRP A 29 6.02 11.10 -9.23
N GLN A 30 7.12 10.60 -8.67
CA GLN A 30 7.23 9.29 -8.06
C GLN A 30 7.87 9.40 -6.67
N ILE A 31 7.27 8.73 -5.69
CA ILE A 31 7.87 8.54 -4.37
C ILE A 31 8.12 7.05 -4.17
N GLU A 32 9.27 6.71 -3.61
CA GLU A 32 9.64 5.34 -3.29
C GLU A 32 10.16 5.25 -1.86
N PHE A 33 9.66 4.27 -1.12
CA PHE A 33 10.11 3.91 0.21
C PHE A 33 10.73 2.52 0.19
N ILE A 34 11.90 2.39 0.82
CA ILE A 34 12.65 1.13 0.93
C ILE A 34 12.65 0.71 2.39
N ASN A 35 12.30 -0.55 2.65
CA ASN A 35 12.13 -1.10 4.01
C ASN A 35 11.16 -0.27 4.88
N SER A 36 10.09 0.22 4.27
CA SER A 36 9.06 0.99 4.96
C SER A 36 8.24 0.10 5.88
N GLN A 37 7.84 0.68 7.01
CA GLN A 37 6.95 0.05 7.98
C GLN A 37 5.99 1.07 8.56
N VAL A 38 4.78 0.61 8.88
CA VAL A 38 3.78 1.38 9.59
C VAL A 38 3.27 0.53 10.75
N MET A 39 2.91 1.19 11.85
CA MET A 39 2.30 0.55 13.01
C MET A 39 0.85 1.01 13.14
N LEU A 40 -0.04 0.05 13.28
CA LEU A 40 -1.47 0.25 13.46
C LEU A 40 -1.84 -0.13 14.89
N ARG A 41 -2.30 0.85 15.66
CA ARG A 41 -2.88 0.68 17.01
C ARG A 41 -4.37 1.04 16.95
N LEU A 42 -5.18 0.33 17.71
CA LEU A 42 -6.63 0.61 17.79
C LEU A 42 -6.90 1.85 18.65
N ASP A 43 -6.23 1.95 19.80
CA ASP A 43 -6.33 3.05 20.74
C ASP A 43 -5.04 3.11 21.58
N GLU A 44 -4.95 4.10 22.49
CA GLU A 44 -3.78 4.32 23.35
C GLU A 44 -3.72 3.36 24.55
N GLU A 45 -4.85 2.73 24.93
CA GLU A 45 -4.94 1.84 26.09
C GLU A 45 -4.70 0.35 25.73
N SER A 46 -4.84 0.01 24.45
CA SER A 46 -4.63 -1.32 23.89
C SER A 46 -3.16 -1.68 23.94
N SER A 47 -2.89 -2.84 24.57
CA SER A 47 -1.58 -3.48 24.55
C SER A 47 -1.27 -4.16 23.20
N GLY A 48 -2.08 -3.97 22.16
CA GLY A 48 -1.93 -4.67 20.88
C GLY A 48 -1.62 -3.74 19.72
N PHE A 49 -0.73 -4.16 18.82
CA PHE A 49 -0.50 -3.48 17.55
C PHE A 49 -0.21 -4.45 16.40
N VAL A 50 -0.44 -3.95 15.18
CA VAL A 50 -0.04 -4.62 13.94
C VAL A 50 1.00 -3.78 13.23
N ILE A 51 2.14 -4.38 12.87
CA ILE A 51 3.12 -3.78 11.96
C ILE A 51 2.86 -4.31 10.56
N VAL A 52 2.71 -3.38 9.63
CA VAL A 52 2.72 -3.68 8.20
C VAL A 52 4.02 -3.14 7.63
N CYS A 53 4.82 -4.01 7.02
CA CYS A 53 6.07 -3.62 6.38
C CYS A 53 6.09 -4.03 4.91
N ALA A 54 6.86 -3.32 4.10
CA ALA A 54 7.13 -3.65 2.71
C ALA A 54 8.61 -3.44 2.41
N ALA A 55 9.21 -4.36 1.64
CA ALA A 55 10.58 -4.18 1.18
C ALA A 55 10.70 -2.95 0.26
N ARG A 56 9.65 -2.71 -0.55
CA ARG A 56 9.56 -1.56 -1.45
C ARG A 56 8.11 -1.12 -1.56
N ALA A 57 7.87 0.17 -1.35
CA ALA A 57 6.58 0.80 -1.61
C ALA A 57 6.78 1.96 -2.59
N ARG A 58 6.07 1.95 -3.72
CA ARG A 58 6.12 2.98 -4.75
C ARG A 58 4.78 3.65 -4.90
N LEU A 59 4.79 4.96 -5.11
CA LEU A 59 3.61 5.77 -5.36
C LEU A 59 3.88 6.67 -6.57
N ASN A 60 3.08 6.52 -7.62
CA ASN A 60 3.17 7.31 -8.85
C ASN A 60 1.96 8.22 -8.98
N SER A 61 2.19 9.52 -9.19
CA SER A 61 1.18 10.46 -9.67
C SER A 61 1.29 10.59 -11.18
N LEU A 62 0.20 10.31 -11.90
CA LEU A 62 0.14 10.28 -13.35
C LEU A 62 -0.89 11.28 -13.88
N MET A 63 -0.48 12.01 -14.91
CA MET A 63 -1.32 12.93 -15.66
C MET A 63 -1.94 12.21 -16.85
N HIS A 64 -3.22 12.43 -17.08
CA HIS A 64 -3.95 11.87 -18.21
C HIS A 64 -4.52 12.98 -19.09
N PRO A 65 -4.90 12.67 -20.35
CA PRO A 65 -5.67 13.61 -21.15
C PRO A 65 -6.93 14.05 -20.39
N PRO A 66 -7.34 15.32 -20.49
CA PRO A 66 -8.59 15.76 -19.90
C PRO A 66 -9.75 14.98 -20.52
N VAL A 67 -10.84 14.82 -19.77
CA VAL A 67 -12.00 14.04 -20.21
C VAL A 67 -13.29 14.84 -20.01
N TRP A 68 -14.25 14.61 -20.90
CA TRP A 68 -15.60 15.14 -20.72
C TRP A 68 -16.41 14.20 -19.84
N ARG A 69 -17.01 14.76 -18.78
CA ARG A 69 -18.02 14.08 -17.95
C ARG A 69 -19.13 15.06 -17.63
N GLU A 70 -20.37 14.65 -17.83
CA GLU A 70 -21.55 15.49 -17.53
C GLU A 70 -21.46 16.88 -18.17
N SER A 71 -21.00 16.94 -19.42
CA SER A 71 -20.77 18.18 -20.19
C SER A 71 -19.76 19.16 -19.56
N ARG A 72 -18.90 18.68 -18.65
CA ARG A 72 -17.80 19.43 -18.05
C ARG A 72 -16.47 18.81 -18.46
N LEU A 73 -15.51 19.67 -18.80
CA LEU A 73 -14.14 19.24 -19.06
C LEU A 73 -13.41 19.12 -17.72
N LEU A 74 -12.88 17.93 -17.44
CA LEU A 74 -12.19 17.62 -16.19
C LEU A 74 -10.75 17.22 -16.48
N ALA A 75 -9.81 17.77 -15.69
CA ALA A 75 -8.46 17.25 -15.60
C ALA A 75 -8.52 15.92 -14.85
N LYS A 76 -7.91 14.88 -15.43
CA LYS A 76 -7.87 13.53 -14.86
C LYS A 76 -6.46 13.23 -14.38
N GLN A 77 -6.35 12.82 -13.13
CA GLN A 77 -5.10 12.32 -12.54
C GLN A 77 -5.32 10.93 -11.98
N SER A 78 -4.27 10.11 -11.94
CA SER A 78 -4.29 8.87 -11.18
C SER A 78 -3.11 8.76 -10.24
N LEU A 79 -3.37 8.08 -9.13
CA LEU A 79 -2.38 7.71 -8.14
C LEU A 79 -2.30 6.18 -8.12
N ILE A 80 -1.14 5.64 -8.48
CA ILE A 80 -0.89 4.20 -8.49
C ILE A 80 0.15 3.86 -7.42
N GLY A 81 -0.32 3.19 -6.38
CA GLY A 81 0.49 2.65 -5.30
C GLY A 81 0.82 1.18 -5.54
N ARG A 82 2.06 0.78 -5.29
CA ARG A 82 2.49 -0.62 -5.34
C ARG A 82 3.39 -0.93 -4.16
N LEU A 83 3.04 -2.00 -3.44
CA LEU A 83 3.77 -2.48 -2.28
C LEU A 83 4.25 -3.90 -2.56
N ASP A 84 5.56 -4.07 -2.64
CA ASP A 84 6.23 -5.32 -2.96
C ASP A 84 6.76 -5.98 -1.67
N CYS A 85 6.64 -7.30 -1.58
CA CYS A 85 7.11 -8.12 -0.46
C CYS A 85 6.55 -7.65 0.90
N MET A 86 5.24 -7.39 0.96
CA MET A 86 4.53 -6.99 2.18
C MET A 86 4.44 -8.13 3.19
N ARG A 87 4.48 -7.75 4.48
CA ARG A 87 4.23 -8.65 5.61
C ARG A 87 3.47 -7.96 6.72
N TYR A 88 2.77 -8.76 7.50
CA TYR A 88 1.94 -8.31 8.62
C TYR A 88 2.38 -9.06 9.87
N PHE A 89 2.72 -8.31 10.91
CA PHE A 89 3.14 -8.83 12.20
C PHE A 89 2.19 -8.31 13.28
N ALA A 90 1.68 -9.18 14.14
CA ALA A 90 0.82 -8.80 15.25
C ALA A 90 1.50 -9.10 16.58
N THR A 91 1.27 -8.26 17.59
CA THR A 91 1.69 -8.52 18.97
C THR A 91 1.07 -9.79 19.52
N MET A 92 1.87 -10.60 20.22
CA MET A 92 1.36 -11.68 21.08
C MET A 92 0.93 -11.12 22.45
N ASP A 93 0.13 -11.89 23.20
CA ASP A 93 -0.55 -11.53 24.48
C ASP A 93 0.35 -10.98 25.62
N SER A 94 1.66 -10.85 25.41
CA SER A 94 2.67 -10.45 26.39
C SER A 94 3.24 -9.04 26.21
N TYR A 95 2.70 -8.20 25.31
CA TYR A 95 3.24 -6.85 25.09
C TYR A 95 3.06 -5.92 26.30
N LYS A 96 4.16 -5.29 26.71
CA LYS A 96 4.20 -4.16 27.64
C LYS A 96 4.86 -2.96 26.95
N PRO A 97 4.21 -1.78 26.93
CA PRO A 97 4.63 -0.64 26.10
C PRO A 97 5.97 0.00 26.49
N ASP A 98 6.47 -0.26 27.70
CA ASP A 98 7.68 0.38 28.24
C ASP A 98 8.99 -0.33 27.83
N GLN A 99 8.91 -1.32 26.95
CA GLN A 99 10.02 -2.21 26.61
C GLN A 99 10.53 -1.92 25.19
N GLY A 100 11.33 -0.85 25.05
CA GLY A 100 12.25 -0.73 23.93
C GLY A 100 11.69 -0.40 22.53
N SER A 101 12.55 -0.47 21.52
CA SER A 101 12.19 -0.29 20.10
C SER A 101 11.19 -1.35 19.65
N GLN A 102 10.10 -0.90 19.04
CA GLN A 102 8.99 -1.74 18.59
C GLN A 102 9.04 -2.04 17.08
N TRP A 103 10.06 -1.52 16.40
CA TRP A 103 10.21 -1.57 14.95
C TRP A 103 11.02 -2.77 14.47
N LEU A 104 10.67 -3.32 13.30
CA LEU A 104 11.37 -4.46 12.73
C LEU A 104 12.76 -4.07 12.25
N LEU A 105 13.70 -5.01 12.34
CA LEU A 105 15.04 -4.86 11.77
C LEU A 105 14.98 -4.94 10.24
N VAL A 106 15.88 -4.23 9.58
CA VAL A 106 15.93 -4.15 8.10
C VAL A 106 16.02 -5.53 7.45
N HIS A 107 16.79 -6.47 8.01
CA HIS A 107 16.93 -7.82 7.45
C HIS A 107 15.61 -8.62 7.46
N THR A 108 14.72 -8.34 8.43
CA THR A 108 13.38 -8.94 8.51
C THR A 108 12.47 -8.42 7.39
N ILE A 109 12.66 -7.18 6.96
CA ILE A 109 11.85 -6.54 5.90
C ILE A 109 12.43 -6.86 4.51
N ALA A 110 13.74 -6.65 4.32
CA ALA A 110 14.43 -6.71 3.03
C ALA A 110 14.48 -8.10 2.38
N SER A 111 14.26 -9.17 3.16
CA SER A 111 14.39 -10.56 2.68
C SER A 111 13.27 -10.94 1.70
N CYS A 112 13.37 -10.53 0.43
CA CYS A 112 12.44 -11.00 -0.61
C CYS A 112 12.90 -12.32 -1.27
N GLU A 113 14.13 -12.77 -1.00
CA GLU A 113 14.83 -13.84 -1.72
C GLU A 113 15.07 -15.13 -0.92
N SER A 114 14.82 -15.16 0.39
CA SER A 114 15.06 -16.39 1.15
C SER A 114 13.83 -17.31 1.11
N GLU A 115 13.94 -18.45 0.41
CA GLU A 115 13.13 -19.66 0.66
C GLU A 115 13.47 -20.28 2.04
N ALA A 116 13.62 -19.44 3.06
CA ALA A 116 13.65 -19.94 4.42
C ALA A 116 12.23 -20.44 4.73
N PRO A 117 12.10 -21.60 5.40
CA PRO A 117 10.79 -22.14 5.75
C PRO A 117 9.99 -21.04 6.44
N VAL A 118 8.74 -20.88 6.00
CA VAL A 118 7.76 -19.91 6.52
C VAL A 118 8.02 -19.75 8.01
N PRO A 119 8.41 -18.56 8.49
CA PRO A 119 8.57 -18.40 9.91
C PRO A 119 7.17 -18.51 10.51
N THR A 120 6.86 -19.69 11.03
CA THR A 120 6.14 -19.84 12.29
C THR A 120 6.88 -19.10 13.41
N ALA A 121 8.11 -18.64 13.14
CA ALA A 121 8.99 -17.92 14.04
C ALA A 121 8.39 -16.56 14.41
N SER A 122 8.13 -16.43 15.70
CA SER A 122 8.06 -15.16 16.38
C SER A 122 9.27 -14.30 15.97
N SER A 123 9.02 -13.16 15.35
CA SER A 123 10.06 -12.16 15.20
C SER A 123 10.11 -11.40 16.52
N SER A 124 11.09 -11.74 17.36
CA SER A 124 11.36 -10.96 18.55
C SER A 124 11.92 -9.61 18.12
N VAL A 125 11.16 -8.54 18.35
CA VAL A 125 11.72 -7.20 18.30
C VAL A 125 12.30 -6.93 19.68
N GLY A 126 13.62 -6.79 19.73
CA GLY A 126 14.35 -6.55 20.98
C GLY A 126 14.98 -5.17 20.94
N SER A 127 14.82 -4.43 22.04
CA SER A 127 15.72 -3.35 22.42
C SER A 127 16.83 -3.90 23.29
N TYR A 128 17.99 -3.28 23.17
CA TYR A 128 19.03 -3.40 24.19
C TYR A 128 18.86 -2.21 25.11
N ASP A 129 18.44 -2.45 26.35
CA ASP A 129 18.52 -1.43 27.38
C ASP A 129 19.96 -1.42 27.94
N GLU A 130 20.48 -0.25 28.33
CA GLU A 130 21.85 -0.07 28.88
C GLU A 130 22.15 -0.98 30.10
N GLU A 131 21.10 -1.53 30.72
CA GLU A 131 21.15 -2.41 31.91
C GLU A 131 21.05 -3.91 31.56
N GLY A 132 21.03 -4.27 30.27
CA GLY A 132 21.02 -5.67 29.81
C GLY A 132 19.72 -6.43 30.06
N ASN A 133 18.65 -5.73 30.49
CA ASN A 133 17.35 -6.34 30.68
C ASN A 133 16.62 -6.43 29.32
N THR A 134 16.37 -7.64 28.84
CA THR A 134 15.70 -7.86 27.54
C THR A 134 14.19 -7.73 27.67
N GLY A 135 13.68 -6.51 27.53
CA GLY A 135 12.30 -6.28 27.14
C GLY A 135 12.04 -6.82 25.75
N ARG A 136 11.57 -8.07 25.63
CA ARG A 136 11.37 -8.73 24.34
C ARG A 136 9.90 -8.68 23.93
N ILE A 137 9.61 -7.98 22.85
CA ILE A 137 8.27 -7.98 22.25
C ILE A 137 8.24 -9.14 21.25
N GLU A 138 7.32 -10.07 21.47
CA GLU A 138 7.08 -11.17 20.54
C GLU A 138 6.00 -10.79 19.54
N LEU A 139 6.37 -10.76 18.26
CA LEU A 139 5.43 -10.55 17.17
C LEU A 139 5.24 -11.85 16.41
N GLN A 140 3.99 -12.20 16.10
CA GLN A 140 3.63 -13.29 15.21
C GLN A 140 3.47 -12.77 13.79
N CYS A 141 4.10 -13.45 12.83
CA CYS A 141 3.89 -13.19 11.41
C CYS A 141 2.51 -13.72 10.97
N MET A 142 1.57 -12.83 10.71
CA MET A 142 0.21 -13.17 10.29
C MET A 142 0.12 -13.44 8.78
N ILE A 143 0.86 -12.65 7.99
CA ILE A 143 0.91 -12.79 6.52
C ILE A 143 2.39 -12.73 6.10
N PRO A 144 2.97 -13.86 5.64
CA PRO A 144 4.42 -13.99 5.48
C PRO A 144 4.99 -13.37 4.21
N LYS A 145 4.18 -13.24 3.15
CA LYS A 145 4.54 -12.56 1.91
C LYS A 145 3.27 -12.29 1.09
N CYS A 146 3.00 -11.03 0.81
CA CYS A 146 2.00 -10.63 -0.17
C CYS A 146 2.47 -9.39 -0.93
N SER A 147 1.68 -8.96 -1.89
CA SER A 147 1.84 -7.68 -2.57
C SER A 147 0.48 -7.01 -2.68
N CYS A 148 0.48 -5.69 -2.72
CA CYS A 148 -0.73 -4.91 -2.90
C CYS A 148 -0.49 -3.85 -3.97
N GLU A 149 -1.50 -3.63 -4.81
CA GLU A 149 -1.55 -2.50 -5.70
C GLU A 149 -2.83 -1.70 -5.40
N VAL A 150 -2.70 -0.38 -5.39
CA VAL A 150 -3.78 0.55 -5.09
C VAL A 150 -3.90 1.52 -6.25
N TYR A 151 -5.11 1.68 -6.76
CA TYR A 151 -5.40 2.53 -7.90
C TYR A 151 -6.47 3.52 -7.50
N TYR A 152 -6.12 4.80 -7.54
CA TYR A 152 -7.02 5.91 -7.26
C TYR A 152 -7.05 6.86 -8.45
N VAL A 153 -8.24 7.36 -8.80
CA VAL A 153 -8.43 8.30 -9.90
C VAL A 153 -9.18 9.50 -9.37
N SER A 154 -8.67 10.69 -9.64
CA SER A 154 -9.27 11.96 -9.28
C SER A 154 -9.61 12.77 -10.53
N TYR A 155 -10.66 13.58 -10.40
CA TYR A 155 -11.12 14.49 -11.43
C TYR A 155 -11.30 15.87 -10.82
N GLU A 156 -10.67 16.86 -11.44
CA GLU A 156 -10.77 18.26 -11.04
C GLU A 156 -11.21 19.11 -12.23
N PRO A 157 -11.82 20.29 -12.03
CA PRO A 157 -12.13 21.20 -13.12
C PRO A 157 -10.88 21.48 -13.95
N ALA A 158 -10.97 21.26 -15.26
CA ALA A 158 -9.81 21.46 -16.12
C ALA A 158 -9.51 22.95 -16.30
N ASP A 159 -8.26 23.35 -16.08
CA ASP A 159 -7.80 24.70 -16.40
C ASP A 159 -7.57 24.83 -17.91
N VAL A 160 -8.54 25.40 -18.61
CA VAL A 160 -8.54 25.54 -20.07
C VAL A 160 -7.34 26.35 -20.58
N ALA A 161 -6.73 27.19 -19.75
CA ALA A 161 -5.54 27.96 -20.13
C ALA A 161 -4.28 27.09 -20.29
N ASN A 162 -4.22 25.94 -19.59
CA ASN A 162 -3.07 25.05 -19.53
C ASN A 162 -3.23 23.75 -20.34
N ILE A 163 -4.33 23.61 -21.09
CA ILE A 163 -4.62 22.41 -21.88
C ILE A 163 -4.16 22.65 -23.32
N SER A 164 -3.16 21.88 -23.77
CA SER A 164 -2.66 21.94 -25.16
C SER A 164 -3.65 21.37 -26.18
N HIS A 165 -4.46 20.39 -25.79
CA HIS A 165 -5.46 19.76 -26.65
C HIS A 165 -6.72 19.38 -25.87
N VAL A 166 -7.84 19.98 -26.24
CA VAL A 166 -9.16 19.65 -25.66
C VAL A 166 -9.78 18.53 -26.51
N PRO A 167 -10.12 17.36 -25.94
CA PRO A 167 -10.80 16.32 -26.69
C PRO A 167 -12.17 16.82 -27.18
N PRO A 168 -12.68 16.30 -28.30
CA PRO A 168 -14.02 16.65 -28.75
C PRO A 168 -15.06 16.22 -27.71
N LEU A 169 -16.09 17.05 -27.50
CA LEU A 169 -17.24 16.67 -26.68
C LEU A 169 -17.98 15.55 -27.40
N VAL A 170 -18.00 14.35 -26.82
CA VAL A 170 -18.78 13.24 -27.36
C VAL A 170 -20.25 13.53 -27.08
N SER A 171 -21.00 13.91 -28.13
CA SER A 171 -22.46 13.99 -28.03
C SER A 171 -23.00 12.58 -27.84
N LEU A 172 -23.58 12.29 -26.68
CA LEU A 172 -24.42 11.10 -26.51
C LEU A 172 -25.62 11.27 -27.45
N SER A 173 -25.58 10.59 -28.61
CA SER A 173 -26.71 10.43 -29.53
C SER A 173 -27.69 9.40 -29.01
#